data_AF-A0A930XIR0-F1
#
_entry.id   AF-A0A930XIR0-F1
#
_cell.length_a   1.000
_cell.length_b   1.000
_cell.length_c   1.000
_cell.angle_alpha   90.00
_cell.angle_beta   90.00
_cell.angle_gamma   90.00
#
_symmetry.space_group_name_H-M   'P 1'
#
loop_
_entity.id
_entity.type
_entity.pdbx_description
1 polymer ?
#
loop_
_entity_poly.entity_id
_entity_poly.type
_entity_poly.pdbx_seq_one_letter_code
_entity_poly.pdbx_strand_id
1 'polypeptide(L)'
;MQINDLRLREARPSDRPHLLLWDNTNDLDLKQLALYENAERISYRDNLISRTPATSRFLKLHLHLARELDAIKNMCMNRSKPVVLLCEFDCLITYLRTEPEAKLTFFWKNLDTTRHLESVLWIILPRKLAPTDWDENRVKYID
;
A
#
# COMPACT_ATOMS: atom_id res chain seq x y z
N MET A 1 -11.69 15.13 -3.29
CA MET A 1 -11.75 14.74 -4.73
C MET A 1 -12.71 13.57 -4.87
N GLN A 2 -13.54 13.53 -5.92
CA GLN A 2 -14.41 12.38 -6.17
C GLN A 2 -13.63 11.23 -6.83
N ILE A 3 -14.09 10.00 -6.65
CA ILE A 3 -13.40 8.79 -7.13
C ILE A 3 -13.15 8.83 -8.64
N ASN A 4 -14.07 9.41 -9.41
CA ASN A 4 -13.99 9.46 -10.87
C ASN A 4 -12.92 10.43 -11.40
N ASP A 5 -12.38 11.32 -10.55
CA ASP A 5 -11.32 12.25 -10.92
C ASP A 5 -9.91 11.69 -10.63
N LEU A 6 -9.84 10.50 -10.01
CA LEU A 6 -8.59 9.86 -9.62
C LEU A 6 -7.85 9.31 -10.82
N ARG A 7 -7.08 10.12 -11.53
CA ARG A 7 -6.26 9.65 -12.66
C ARG A 7 -5.05 8.83 -12.20
N LEU A 8 -5.25 7.64 -11.63
CA LEU A 8 -4.19 6.80 -11.03
C LEU A 8 -3.29 6.19 -12.10
N ARG A 9 -3.84 5.84 -13.26
CA ARG A 9 -3.12 5.39 -14.47
C ARG A 9 -2.15 6.43 -15.03
N GLU A 10 -2.43 7.72 -14.82
CA GLU A 10 -1.56 8.81 -15.28
C GLU A 10 -0.35 9.02 -14.36
N ALA A 11 -0.30 8.36 -13.20
CA ALA A 11 0.92 8.27 -12.43
C ALA A 11 1.97 7.66 -13.34
N ARG A 12 3.07 8.40 -13.56
CA ARG A 12 4.21 7.83 -14.28
C ARG A 12 4.55 6.52 -13.59
N PRO A 13 4.83 5.43 -14.33
CA PRO A 13 5.53 4.28 -13.78
C PRO A 13 6.92 4.77 -13.36
N SER A 14 6.94 5.45 -12.21
CA SER A 14 8.10 6.11 -11.61
C SER A 14 8.86 5.11 -10.77
N ASP A 15 8.57 3.81 -10.96
CA ASP A 15 9.08 2.68 -10.23
C ASP A 15 8.74 2.70 -8.73
N ARG A 16 7.97 3.68 -8.23
CA ARG A 16 7.80 3.96 -6.78
C ARG A 16 6.35 3.85 -6.30
N PRO A 17 6.13 3.55 -5.00
CA PRO A 17 4.80 3.55 -4.42
C PRO A 17 4.18 4.95 -4.31
N HIS A 18 2.85 5.01 -4.48
CA HIS A 18 2.02 6.19 -4.29
C HIS A 18 1.03 5.94 -3.14
N LEU A 19 0.58 7.01 -2.48
CA LEU A 19 -0.40 6.95 -1.40
C LEU A 19 -1.74 7.51 -1.85
N LEU A 20 -2.79 6.72 -1.63
CA LEU A 20 -4.17 7.13 -1.78
C LEU A 20 -4.80 7.26 -0.40
N LEU A 21 -4.90 8.50 0.08
CA LEU A 21 -5.36 8.80 1.42
C LEU A 21 -6.88 8.92 1.46
N TRP A 22 -7.52 7.96 2.09
CA TRP A 22 -8.98 7.78 2.07
C TRP A 22 -9.47 7.23 3.41
N ASP A 23 -10.23 8.03 4.15
CA ASP A 23 -10.64 7.69 5.52
C ASP A 23 -11.87 6.75 5.56
N ASN A 24 -12.78 6.85 4.58
CA ASN A 24 -14.05 6.12 4.57
C ASN A 24 -14.16 5.16 3.37
N THR A 25 -13.16 4.29 3.20
CA THR A 25 -13.17 3.31 2.11
C THR A 25 -14.29 2.30 2.29
N ASN A 26 -15.06 2.03 1.24
CA ASN A 26 -16.00 0.91 1.19
C ASN A 26 -15.74 0.00 -0.03
N ASP A 27 -16.23 -1.23 0.03
CA ASP A 27 -15.94 -2.25 -0.99
C ASP A 27 -16.50 -1.90 -2.38
N LEU A 28 -17.66 -1.24 -2.44
CA LEU A 28 -18.30 -0.82 -3.69
C LEU A 28 -17.43 0.22 -4.42
N ASP A 29 -17.03 1.25 -3.71
CA ASP A 29 -16.20 2.33 -4.21
C ASP A 29 -14.82 1.82 -4.65
N LEU A 30 -14.22 0.90 -3.89
CA LEU A 30 -12.96 0.25 -4.26
C LEU A 30 -13.09 -0.59 -5.55
N LYS A 31 -14.21 -1.29 -5.73
CA LYS A 31 -14.49 -2.05 -6.97
C LYS A 31 -14.65 -1.12 -8.16
N GLN A 32 -15.39 -0.02 -7.99
CA GLN A 32 -15.57 0.99 -9.03
C GLN A 32 -14.24 1.63 -9.41
N LEU A 33 -13.44 2.04 -8.44
CA LEU A 33 -12.10 2.58 -8.66
C LEU A 33 -11.21 1.58 -9.40
N ALA A 34 -11.18 0.32 -8.98
CA ALA A 34 -10.38 -0.72 -9.63
C ALA A 34 -10.80 -0.96 -11.08
N LEU A 35 -12.10 -0.86 -11.39
CA LEU A 35 -12.60 -0.94 -12.76
C LEU A 35 -12.17 0.29 -13.58
N TYR A 36 -12.46 1.49 -13.06
CA TYR A 36 -12.18 2.76 -13.73
C TYR A 36 -10.69 2.97 -13.98
N GLU A 37 -9.83 2.51 -13.07
CA GLU A 37 -8.38 2.62 -13.16
C GLU A 37 -7.71 1.37 -13.73
N ASN A 38 -8.46 0.36 -14.20
CA ASN A 38 -7.92 -0.91 -14.71
C ASN A 38 -6.85 -1.44 -13.76
N ALA A 39 -7.21 -1.49 -12.48
CA ALA A 39 -6.32 -1.88 -11.42
C ALA A 39 -6.64 -3.28 -10.90
N GLU A 40 -5.60 -3.96 -10.43
CA GLU A 40 -5.72 -5.20 -9.68
C GLU A 40 -5.78 -4.84 -8.19
N ARG A 41 -6.84 -5.28 -7.51
CA ARG A 41 -7.02 -5.03 -6.08
C ARG A 41 -6.36 -6.16 -5.31
N ILE A 42 -5.48 -5.80 -4.39
CA ILE A 42 -4.76 -6.76 -3.55
C ILE A 42 -4.97 -6.39 -2.08
N SER A 43 -5.38 -7.35 -1.26
CA SER A 43 -5.41 -7.18 0.20
C SER A 43 -4.05 -7.48 0.80
N TYR A 44 -3.50 -6.52 1.53
CA TYR A 44 -2.30 -6.76 2.34
C TYR A 44 -2.56 -7.81 3.42
N ARG A 45 -3.72 -7.75 4.07
CA ARG A 45 -4.13 -8.64 5.15
C ARG A 45 -4.20 -10.09 4.68
N ASP A 46 -4.88 -10.36 3.57
CA ASP A 46 -5.00 -11.71 3.03
C ASP A 46 -3.63 -12.27 2.63
N ASN A 47 -2.77 -11.42 2.04
CA ASN A 47 -1.41 -11.81 1.72
C ASN A 47 -0.56 -12.10 2.96
N LEU A 48 -0.74 -11.33 4.03
CA LEU A 48 -0.07 -11.57 5.30
C LEU A 48 -0.53 -12.90 5.91
N ILE A 49 -1.83 -13.18 5.90
CA ILE A 49 -2.39 -14.45 6.39
C ILE A 49 -1.84 -15.62 5.58
N SER A 50 -1.84 -15.54 4.25
CA SER A 50 -1.40 -16.65 3.38
C SER A 50 0.09 -16.99 3.52
N ARG A 51 0.94 -16.00 3.82
CA ARG A 51 2.39 -16.21 4.03
C ARG A 51 2.78 -16.50 5.48
N THR A 52 1.82 -16.45 6.41
CA THR A 52 2.07 -16.69 7.83
C THR A 52 1.72 -18.14 8.18
N PRO A 53 2.68 -18.95 8.67
CA PRO A 53 2.40 -20.31 9.10
C PRO A 53 1.36 -20.33 10.22
N ALA A 54 0.39 -21.24 10.15
CA ALA A 54 -0.63 -21.42 11.20
C ALA A 54 -0.05 -21.75 12.58
N THR A 55 1.19 -22.24 12.64
CA THR A 55 1.94 -22.51 13.87
C THR A 55 2.54 -21.25 14.51
N SER A 56 2.49 -20.10 13.83
CA SER A 56 3.06 -18.85 14.32
C SER A 56 2.17 -18.25 15.39
N ARG A 57 2.66 -18.23 16.64
CA ARG A 57 1.94 -17.61 17.77
C ARG A 57 1.98 -16.08 17.75
N PHE A 58 2.97 -15.50 17.09
CA PHE A 58 3.17 -14.05 16.98
C PHE A 58 3.72 -13.70 15.59
N LEU A 59 3.27 -12.57 15.03
CA LEU A 59 3.68 -12.12 13.70
C LEU A 59 5.12 -11.55 13.66
N LYS A 60 5.55 -10.84 14.70
CA LYS A 60 6.90 -10.23 14.83
C LYS A 60 7.34 -9.42 13.60
N LEU A 61 6.41 -8.68 12.95
CA LEU A 61 6.67 -8.00 11.68
C LEU A 61 7.82 -6.98 11.76
N HIS A 62 7.99 -6.33 12.92
CA HIS A 62 9.03 -5.33 13.17
C HIS A 62 10.46 -5.90 13.18
N LEU A 63 10.60 -7.22 13.34
CA LEU A 63 11.89 -7.93 13.22
C LEU A 63 12.23 -8.25 11.76
N HIS A 64 11.24 -8.20 10.86
CA HIS A 64 11.35 -8.67 9.48
C HIS A 64 10.86 -7.64 8.45
N LEU A 65 11.13 -6.35 8.69
CA LEU A 65 10.66 -5.26 7.81
C LEU A 65 11.09 -5.42 6.34
N ALA A 66 12.31 -5.94 6.09
CA ALA A 66 12.77 -6.23 4.73
C ALA A 66 11.86 -7.25 4.00
N ARG A 67 11.42 -8.29 4.71
CA ARG A 67 10.48 -9.28 4.18
C ARG A 67 9.14 -8.66 3.83
N GLU A 68 8.66 -7.71 4.63
CA GLU A 68 7.39 -7.03 4.38
C GLU A 68 7.49 -6.13 3.14
N LEU A 69 8.62 -5.43 2.96
CA LEU A 69 8.89 -4.64 1.75
C LEU A 69 8.96 -5.52 0.50
N ASP A 70 9.64 -6.67 0.58
CA ASP A 70 9.72 -7.61 -0.54
C ASP A 70 8.36 -8.24 -0.85
N ALA A 71 7.54 -8.50 0.17
CA ALA A 71 6.16 -8.94 -0.06
C ALA A 71 5.35 -7.90 -0.84
N ILE A 72 5.49 -6.60 -0.52
CA ILE A 72 4.84 -5.50 -1.25
C ILE A 72 5.34 -5.42 -2.70
N LYS A 73 6.64 -5.57 -2.94
CA LYS A 73 7.17 -5.63 -4.32
C LYS A 73 6.61 -6.81 -5.10
N ASN A 74 6.56 -7.99 -4.49
CA ASN A 74 6.01 -9.20 -5.10
C ASN A 74 4.50 -9.07 -5.41
N MET A 75 3.77 -8.24 -4.68
CA MET A 75 2.39 -7.89 -5.03
C MET A 75 2.30 -7.10 -6.35
N CYS A 76 3.38 -6.47 -6.80
CA CYS A 76 3.41 -5.73 -8.06
C CYS A 76 3.93 -6.56 -9.25
N MET A 77 4.51 -7.73 -9.01
CA MET A 77 5.12 -8.55 -10.06
C MET A 77 4.11 -9.43 -10.81
N ASN A 78 4.36 -9.66 -12.10
CA ASN A 78 3.59 -10.54 -12.99
C ASN A 78 2.08 -10.23 -13.01
N ARG A 79 1.70 -8.97 -12.87
CA ARG A 79 0.30 -8.56 -12.82
C ARG A 79 -0.26 -8.37 -14.22
N SER A 80 -1.52 -8.77 -14.37
CA SER A 80 -2.26 -8.62 -15.63
C SER A 80 -2.67 -7.16 -15.90
N LYS A 81 -2.64 -6.33 -14.86
CA LYS A 81 -3.10 -4.94 -14.89
C LYS A 81 -1.96 -3.96 -14.57
N PRO A 82 -1.99 -2.76 -15.18
CA PRO A 82 -0.92 -1.76 -15.01
C PRO A 82 -0.89 -1.12 -13.63
N VAL A 83 -2.01 -1.12 -12.90
CA VAL A 83 -2.13 -0.51 -11.58
C VAL A 83 -2.44 -1.58 -10.54
N VAL A 84 -1.80 -1.48 -9.38
CA VAL A 84 -2.12 -2.27 -8.19
C VAL A 84 -2.69 -1.33 -7.13
N LEU A 85 -3.90 -1.65 -6.66
CA LEU A 85 -4.51 -1.03 -5.48
C LEU A 85 -4.27 -1.93 -4.27
N LEU A 86 -3.35 -1.52 -3.40
CA LEU A 86 -3.07 -2.23 -2.15
C LEU A 86 -4.02 -1.74 -1.05
N CYS A 87 -4.95 -2.60 -0.66
CA CYS A 87 -5.95 -2.37 0.38
C CYS A 87 -5.52 -2.98 1.71
N GLU A 88 -6.19 -2.55 2.79
CA GLU A 88 -6.00 -3.10 4.15
C GLU A 88 -4.55 -3.01 4.66
N PHE A 89 -3.79 -2.05 4.15
CA PHE A 89 -2.40 -1.80 4.54
C PHE A 89 -2.28 -1.10 5.91
N ASP A 90 -3.36 -0.48 6.35
CA ASP A 90 -3.54 0.12 7.67
C ASP A 90 -3.21 -0.85 8.81
N CYS A 91 -3.44 -2.15 8.62
CA CYS A 91 -3.11 -3.14 9.64
C CYS A 91 -1.59 -3.26 9.91
N LEU A 92 -0.74 -3.17 8.88
CA LEU A 92 0.73 -3.14 9.06
C LEU A 92 1.16 -1.87 9.77
N ILE A 93 0.66 -0.72 9.31
CA ILE A 93 1.06 0.57 9.86
C ILE A 93 0.61 0.70 11.32
N THR A 94 -0.59 0.24 11.64
CA THR A 94 -1.10 0.19 13.01
C THR A 94 -0.25 -0.72 13.89
N TYR A 95 0.17 -1.89 13.38
CA TYR A 95 1.11 -2.76 14.09
C TYR A 95 2.45 -2.07 14.35
N LEU A 96 3.05 -1.44 13.34
CA LEU A 96 4.35 -0.78 13.49
C LEU A 96 4.32 0.44 14.41
N ARG A 97 3.15 1.06 14.62
CA ARG A 97 2.96 2.13 15.60
C ARG A 97 3.02 1.68 17.05
N THR A 98 2.86 0.39 17.34
CA THR A 98 3.03 -0.15 18.70
C THR A 98 4.49 -0.43 19.05
N GLU A 99 5.39 -0.25 18.08
CA GLU A 99 6.82 -0.50 18.20
C GLU A 99 7.58 0.85 18.31
N PRO A 100 8.88 0.85 18.64
CA PRO A 100 9.67 2.07 18.67
C PRO A 100 9.57 2.84 17.34
N GLU A 101 9.32 4.14 17.42
CA GLU A 101 9.06 5.03 16.25
C GLU A 101 10.09 4.87 15.12
N ALA A 102 11.36 4.66 15.48
CA ALA A 102 12.44 4.40 14.54
C ALA A 102 12.14 3.26 13.54
N LYS A 103 11.36 2.24 13.93
CA LYS A 103 10.95 1.13 13.04
C LYS A 103 9.96 1.58 11.98
N LEU A 104 8.98 2.39 12.37
CA LEU A 104 7.98 2.93 11.45
C LEU A 104 8.63 3.93 10.48
N THR A 105 9.45 4.84 10.99
CA THR A 105 10.22 5.80 10.16
C THR A 105 11.13 5.07 9.18
N PHE A 106 11.85 4.04 9.65
CA PHE A 106 12.68 3.21 8.78
C PHE A 106 11.85 2.52 7.70
N PHE A 107 10.71 1.92 8.07
CA PHE A 107 9.83 1.26 7.12
C PHE A 107 9.36 2.22 6.02
N TRP A 108 8.83 3.39 6.41
CA TRP A 108 8.36 4.39 5.44
C TRP A 108 9.46 4.87 4.50
N LYS A 109 10.64 5.19 5.02
CA LYS A 109 11.79 5.61 4.20
C LYS A 109 12.19 4.55 3.17
N ASN A 110 12.17 3.27 3.54
CA ASN A 110 12.48 2.18 2.61
C ASN A 110 11.35 1.95 1.60
N LEU A 111 10.10 2.14 2.00
CA LEU A 111 8.96 2.03 1.08
C LEU A 111 8.99 3.18 0.05
N ASP A 112 9.21 4.42 0.47
CA ASP A 112 9.29 5.59 -0.42
C ASP A 112 10.43 5.46 -1.45
N THR A 113 11.55 4.85 -1.04
CA THR A 113 12.72 4.62 -1.89
C THR A 113 12.66 3.31 -2.66
N THR A 114 11.61 2.50 -2.50
CA THR A 114 11.42 1.27 -3.27
C THR A 114 11.27 1.60 -4.76
N ARG A 115 12.07 0.93 -5.59
CA ARG A 115 12.10 1.08 -7.04
C ARG A 115 11.82 -0.25 -7.75
N HIS A 116 11.76 -0.18 -9.08
CA HIS A 116 11.58 -1.28 -10.01
C HIS A 116 10.28 -2.08 -9.79
N LEU A 117 9.19 -1.36 -9.52
CA LEU A 117 7.85 -1.95 -9.47
C LEU A 117 7.32 -2.15 -10.90
N GLU A 118 7.01 -3.39 -11.26
CA GLU A 118 6.48 -3.74 -12.59
C GLU A 118 5.10 -3.12 -12.89
N SER A 119 4.31 -2.86 -11.84
CA SER A 119 3.03 -2.15 -11.90
C SER A 119 3.04 -0.91 -11.02
N VAL A 120 2.25 0.10 -11.39
CA VAL A 120 2.05 1.30 -10.57
C VAL A 120 1.35 0.91 -9.28
N LEU A 121 2.03 1.07 -8.15
CA LEU A 121 1.50 0.77 -6.83
C LEU A 121 0.85 2.00 -6.20
N TRP A 122 -0.45 1.89 -5.92
CA TRP A 122 -1.19 2.83 -5.08
C TRP A 122 -1.62 2.13 -3.79
N ILE A 123 -1.13 2.64 -2.66
CA ILE A 123 -1.41 2.12 -1.32
C ILE A 123 -2.54 2.94 -0.72
N ILE A 124 -3.64 2.27 -0.38
CA ILE A 124 -4.79 2.90 0.24
C ILE A 124 -4.60 2.92 1.75
N LEU A 125 -4.74 4.10 2.34
CA LEU A 125 -4.49 4.31 3.76
C LEU A 125 -5.36 5.44 4.34
N PRO A 126 -5.85 5.35 5.58
CA PRO A 126 -6.43 6.49 6.28
C PRO A 126 -5.42 7.64 6.43
N ARG A 127 -5.88 8.89 6.33
CA ARG A 127 -5.03 10.11 6.40
C ARG A 127 -4.20 10.14 7.68
N LYS A 128 -4.79 9.72 8.80
CA LYS A 128 -4.13 9.67 10.12
C LYS A 128 -2.95 8.70 10.20
N LEU A 129 -2.86 7.76 9.26
CA LEU A 129 -1.79 6.75 9.22
C LEU A 129 -0.65 7.13 8.27
N ALA A 130 -0.81 8.18 7.46
CA ALA A 130 0.19 8.61 6.49
C ALA A 130 1.48 9.11 7.16
N PRO A 131 2.65 8.89 6.54
CA PRO A 131 3.90 9.53 6.96
C PRO A 131 3.87 11.03 6.63
N THR A 132 4.57 11.84 7.42
CA THR A 132 4.59 13.31 7.28
C THR A 132 5.48 13.81 6.15
N ASP A 133 6.41 13.00 5.67
CA ASP A 133 7.46 13.35 4.71
C ASP A 133 7.32 12.65 3.34
N TRP A 134 6.13 12.13 3.02
CA TRP A 134 5.89 11.55 1.70
C TRP A 134 5.92 12.62 0.61
N ASP A 135 6.44 12.27 -0.57
CA ASP A 135 6.44 13.17 -1.72
C ASP A 135 5.01 13.53 -2.12
N GLU A 136 4.66 14.81 -2.04
CA GLU A 136 3.31 15.34 -2.32
C GLU A 136 2.84 15.01 -3.74
N ASN A 137 3.76 14.86 -4.71
CA ASN A 137 3.40 14.47 -6.08
C ASN A 137 2.94 13.01 -6.19
N ARG A 138 3.22 12.20 -5.15
CA ARG A 138 2.83 10.80 -5.04
C ARG A 138 1.71 10.57 -4.01
N VAL A 139 1.01 11.62 -3.60
CA VAL A 139 -0.14 11.53 -2.69
C VAL A 139 -1.40 12.04 -3.38
N LYS A 140 -2.51 11.32 -3.21
CA LYS A 140 -3.86 11.78 -3.58
C LYS A 140 -4.80 11.64 -2.41
N TYR A 141 -5.71 12.59 -2.25
CA TYR A 141 -6.70 12.62 -1.18
C TYR A 141 -8.10 12.37 -1.74
N ILE A 142 -8.81 11.41 -1.15
CA ILE A 142 -10.23 11.17 -1.39
C ILE A 142 -10.99 11.65 -0.17
N ASP A 143 -12.11 12.31 -0.40
CA ASP A 143 -13.00 12.79 0.67
C ASP A 143 -13.97 11.70 1.14
#